data_AF-A0A427A862-F1
#
_entry.id   AF-A0A427A862-F1
#
_cell.length_a   1.000
_cell.length_b   1.000
_cell.length_c   1.000
_cell.angle_alpha   90.00
_cell.angle_beta   90.00
_cell.angle_gamma   90.00
#
_symmetry.space_group_name_H-M   'P 1'
#
loop_
_entity.id
_entity.type
_entity.pdbx_description
1 polymer ?
#
loop_
_entity_poly.entity_id
_entity_poly.type
_entity_poly.pdbx_seq_one_letter_code
_entity_poly.pdbx_strand_id
1 'polypeptide(L)'
;MEVGETIINSLNYYTRVDGGFASVRDVTTMELEDHQHSFFLSEMCKYLYLLFDDSFLAGQNYVFTTEGHPLPIRGSWHEKLPEAYIPANWTSVKNENQAIRLSALSQQVCPATTTGVSISLQIESACHIPDLRADHRCRTDNECGIDSTTCRKRVCSMAGFCGLWIFMP
;
A
#
# COMPACT_ATOMS: atom_id res chain seq x y z
N MET A 1 11.49 7.95 13.34
CA MET A 1 12.12 7.01 14.30
C MET A 1 11.70 7.31 15.73
N GLU A 2 11.61 8.57 16.14
CA GLU A 2 11.16 9.03 17.48
C GLU A 2 9.84 8.39 17.97
N VAL A 3 8.85 8.21 17.08
CA VAL A 3 7.59 7.56 17.44
C VAL A 3 7.80 6.10 17.84
N GLY A 4 8.68 5.37 17.14
CA GLY A 4 9.01 3.98 17.48
C GLY A 4 9.69 3.86 18.84
N GLU A 5 10.60 4.78 19.15
CA GLU A 5 11.24 4.87 20.46
C GLU A 5 10.21 5.18 21.56
N THR A 6 9.30 6.12 21.30
CA THR A 6 8.21 6.46 22.22
C THR A 6 7.30 5.26 22.50
N ILE A 7 6.97 4.46 21.48
CA ILE A 7 6.19 3.23 21.62
C ILE A 7 6.95 2.23 22.51
N ILE A 8 8.23 1.98 22.25
CA ILE A 8 9.06 1.05 23.05
C ILE A 8 9.12 1.50 24.51
N ASN A 9 9.36 2.79 24.75
CA ASN A 9 9.42 3.34 26.09
C ASN A 9 8.07 3.19 26.82
N SER A 10 6.96 3.46 26.12
CA SER A 10 5.61 3.31 26.68
C SER A 10 5.28 1.85 27.00
N LEU A 11 5.62 0.91 26.11
CA LEU A 11 5.44 -0.53 26.36
C LEU A 11 6.23 -0.98 27.60
N ASN A 12 7.50 -0.58 27.70
CA ASN A 12 8.32 -0.94 28.86
C ASN A 12 7.83 -0.28 30.16
N TYR A 13 7.29 0.93 30.09
CA TYR A 13 6.85 1.66 31.28
C TYR A 13 5.48 1.17 31.79
N TYR A 14 4.50 0.98 30.90
CA TYR A 14 3.13 0.68 31.29
C TYR A 14 2.79 -0.81 31.30
N THR A 15 3.38 -1.61 30.40
CA THR A 15 2.89 -2.98 30.15
C THR A 15 3.85 -4.07 30.62
N ARG A 16 5.08 -3.72 31.01
CA ARG A 16 6.09 -4.71 31.41
C ARG A 16 5.84 -5.22 32.83
N VAL A 17 5.92 -6.54 32.97
CA VAL A 17 5.80 -7.28 34.23
C VAL A 17 6.94 -8.30 34.33
N ASP A 18 7.11 -8.93 35.50
CA ASP A 18 8.20 -9.89 35.73
C ASP A 18 8.21 -11.06 34.73
N GLY A 19 7.02 -11.48 34.26
CA GLY A 19 6.84 -12.59 33.33
C GLY A 19 6.79 -12.22 31.84
N GLY A 20 6.84 -10.94 31.47
CA GLY A 20 6.67 -10.51 30.07
C GLY A 20 5.93 -9.18 29.94
N PHE A 21 4.89 -9.16 29.11
CA PHE A 21 4.06 -7.98 28.86
C PHE A 21 2.58 -8.29 29.08
N ALA A 22 1.88 -7.38 29.77
CA ALA A 22 0.47 -7.49 30.10
C ALA A 22 -0.37 -6.50 29.28
N SER A 23 -1.62 -6.89 28.95
CA SER A 23 -2.56 -6.00 28.27
C SER A 23 -3.07 -4.90 29.20
N VAL A 24 -3.34 -3.71 28.65
CA VAL A 24 -4.01 -2.63 29.39
C VAL A 24 -5.51 -2.79 29.23
N ARG A 25 -6.21 -3.05 30.34
CA ARG A 25 -7.67 -3.20 30.38
C ARG A 25 -8.38 -1.85 30.23
N ASP A 26 -7.88 -0.83 30.90
CA ASP A 26 -8.41 0.53 30.87
C ASP A 26 -7.27 1.54 30.76
N VAL A 27 -7.25 2.28 29.65
CA VAL A 27 -6.20 3.26 29.33
C VAL A 27 -6.27 4.54 30.15
N THR A 28 -7.41 4.82 30.80
CA THR A 28 -7.56 6.02 31.65
C THR A 28 -6.93 5.80 33.02
N THR A 29 -7.03 4.57 33.53
CA THR A 29 -6.49 4.15 34.84
C THR A 29 -5.16 3.42 34.71
N MET A 30 -4.78 3.01 33.49
CA MET A 30 -3.63 2.14 33.19
C MET A 30 -3.66 0.80 33.93
N GLU A 31 -4.87 0.28 34.16
CA GLU A 31 -5.03 -1.02 34.81
C GLU A 31 -4.65 -2.16 33.87
N LEU A 32 -3.87 -3.12 34.37
CA LEU A 32 -3.40 -4.27 33.60
C LEU A 32 -4.28 -5.51 33.78
N GLU A 33 -4.42 -6.27 32.71
CA GLU A 33 -4.99 -7.62 32.71
C GLU A 33 -3.86 -8.64 32.55
N ASP A 34 -3.90 -9.73 33.32
CA ASP A 34 -2.91 -10.82 33.29
C ASP A 34 -3.09 -11.70 32.03
N HIS A 35 -2.95 -11.08 30.87
CA HIS A 35 -3.10 -11.70 29.57
C HIS A 35 -2.13 -11.07 28.57
N GLN A 36 -1.30 -11.91 27.96
CA GLN A 36 -0.43 -11.53 26.86
C GLN A 36 -0.95 -12.15 25.57
N HIS A 37 -1.39 -11.32 24.63
CA HIS A 37 -1.84 -11.79 23.33
C HIS A 37 -0.66 -12.31 22.48
N SER A 38 -0.87 -13.39 21.73
CA SER A 38 0.16 -13.96 20.83
C SER A 38 0.61 -12.98 19.75
N PHE A 39 -0.32 -12.14 19.25
CA PHE A 39 -0.01 -11.14 18.23
C PHE A 39 1.00 -10.09 18.70
N PHE A 40 1.16 -9.88 20.01
CA PHE A 40 2.17 -8.97 20.54
C PHE A 40 3.58 -9.41 20.08
N LEU A 41 3.85 -10.71 20.10
CA LEU A 41 5.14 -11.27 19.70
C LEU A 41 5.27 -11.37 18.17
N SER A 42 4.22 -11.81 17.47
CA SER A 42 4.28 -12.01 16.02
C SER A 42 4.22 -10.71 15.22
N GLU A 43 3.51 -9.69 15.71
CA GLU A 43 3.30 -8.43 15.01
C GLU A 43 4.09 -7.30 15.67
N MET A 44 3.72 -6.91 16.90
CA MET A 44 4.27 -5.68 17.51
C MET A 44 5.79 -5.75 17.68
N CYS A 45 6.33 -6.81 18.29
CA CYS A 45 7.78 -6.97 18.43
C CYS A 45 8.50 -7.03 17.08
N LYS A 46 7.90 -7.68 16.08
CA LYS A 46 8.47 -7.83 14.74
C LYS A 46 8.54 -6.50 14.00
N TYR A 47 7.44 -5.74 13.99
CA TYR A 47 7.40 -4.45 13.30
C TYR A 47 8.26 -3.41 14.01
N LEU A 48 8.32 -3.43 15.35
CA LEU A 48 9.27 -2.59 16.07
C LEU A 48 10.70 -2.96 15.70
N TYR A 49 11.07 -4.25 15.66
CA TYR A 49 12.41 -4.65 15.20
C TYR A 49 12.72 -4.13 13.78
N LEU A 50 11.82 -4.40 12.83
CA LEU A 50 11.97 -4.00 11.42
C LEU A 50 12.02 -2.49 11.21
N LEU A 51 11.43 -1.70 12.12
CA LEU A 51 11.50 -0.24 12.08
C LEU A 51 12.92 0.28 12.34
N PHE A 52 13.73 -0.44 13.12
CA PHE A 52 15.10 -0.07 13.44
C PHE A 52 16.14 -0.80 12.58
N ASP A 53 15.85 -2.04 12.15
CA ASP A 53 16.72 -2.84 11.30
C ASP A 53 15.92 -3.71 10.32
N ASP A 54 16.01 -3.40 9.03
CA ASP A 54 15.39 -4.13 7.94
C ASP A 54 16.40 -4.85 7.04
N SER A 55 17.66 -4.95 7.47
CA SER A 55 18.75 -5.55 6.68
C SER A 55 18.45 -6.99 6.25
N PHE A 56 17.71 -7.75 7.07
CA PHE A 56 17.26 -9.11 6.75
C PHE A 56 16.30 -9.17 5.54
N LEU A 57 15.56 -8.10 5.26
CA LEU A 57 14.64 -8.00 4.13
C LEU A 57 15.29 -7.36 2.89
N ALA A 58 16.52 -6.88 3.00
CA ALA A 58 17.20 -6.17 1.92
C ALA A 58 17.35 -7.07 0.68
N GLY A 59 16.97 -6.54 -0.49
CA GLY A 59 17.07 -7.23 -1.78
C GLY A 59 16.06 -8.35 -2.01
N GLN A 60 15.08 -8.53 -1.12
CA GLN A 60 13.99 -9.51 -1.26
C GLN A 60 12.63 -8.81 -1.22
N ASN A 61 11.67 -9.34 -1.97
CA ASN A 61 10.29 -8.85 -1.95
C ASN A 61 9.45 -9.75 -1.05
N TYR A 62 8.92 -9.20 0.04
CA TYR A 62 8.04 -9.89 0.97
C TYR A 62 6.70 -9.15 1.09
N VAL A 63 5.62 -9.91 1.27
CA VAL A 63 4.32 -9.40 1.74
C VAL A 63 4.09 -9.97 3.12
N PHE A 64 3.76 -9.11 4.08
CA PHE A 64 3.36 -9.55 5.40
C PHE A 64 1.86 -9.84 5.42
N THR A 65 1.47 -10.97 5.99
CA THR A 65 0.05 -11.21 6.32
C THR A 65 -0.41 -10.25 7.42
N THR A 66 -1.71 -10.24 7.71
CA THR A 66 -2.26 -9.49 8.85
C THR A 66 -1.60 -9.90 10.17
N GLU A 67 -1.32 -11.20 10.35
CA GLU A 67 -0.60 -11.76 11.52
C GLU A 67 0.94 -11.55 11.50
N GLY A 68 1.45 -10.75 10.56
CA GLY A 68 2.88 -10.44 10.44
C GLY A 68 3.76 -11.58 9.92
N HIS A 69 3.22 -12.61 9.27
CA HIS A 69 4.03 -13.65 8.64
C HIS A 69 4.60 -13.17 7.29
N PRO A 70 5.93 -13.19 7.08
CA PRO A 70 6.52 -12.77 5.80
C PRO A 70 6.34 -13.85 4.73
N LEU A 71 5.71 -13.49 3.62
CA LEU A 71 5.52 -14.35 2.45
C LEU A 71 6.40 -13.85 1.29
N PRO A 72 7.35 -14.66 0.79
CA PRO A 72 8.22 -14.24 -0.30
C PRO A 72 7.47 -14.18 -1.64
N ILE A 73 7.60 -13.04 -2.32
CA ILE A 73 7.11 -12.87 -3.69
C ILE A 73 8.11 -13.53 -4.65
N ARG A 74 7.82 -14.76 -5.06
CA ARG A 74 8.53 -15.47 -6.13
C ARG A 74 8.10 -14.96 -7.51
N GLY A 75 9.00 -14.94 -8.47
CA GLY A 75 8.67 -14.60 -9.86
C GLY A 75 7.57 -15.51 -10.45
N SER A 76 7.43 -16.74 -9.95
CA SER A 76 6.42 -17.72 -10.38
C SER A 76 4.98 -17.39 -9.94
N TRP A 77 4.77 -16.48 -8.98
CA TRP A 77 3.41 -16.00 -8.69
C TRP A 77 2.89 -15.06 -9.79
N HIS A 78 3.77 -14.61 -10.69
CA HIS A 78 3.40 -14.15 -12.02
C HIS A 78 3.29 -15.34 -12.98
N GLU A 79 2.68 -16.44 -12.56
CA GLU A 79 2.06 -17.33 -13.53
C GLU A 79 1.11 -16.45 -14.33
N LYS A 80 1.44 -16.28 -15.61
CA LYS A 80 0.70 -15.46 -16.57
C LYS A 80 -0.77 -15.48 -16.17
N LEU A 81 -1.34 -14.30 -15.90
CA LEU A 81 -2.79 -14.20 -15.81
C LEU A 81 -3.36 -14.98 -17.01
N PRO A 82 -4.41 -15.80 -16.81
CA PRO A 82 -5.01 -16.56 -17.90
C PRO A 82 -5.16 -15.64 -19.10
N GLU A 83 -4.86 -16.12 -20.30
CA GLU A 83 -4.73 -15.27 -21.50
C GLU A 83 -5.95 -14.37 -21.76
N ALA A 84 -7.10 -14.74 -21.19
CA ALA A 84 -8.32 -13.93 -21.09
C ALA A 84 -8.17 -12.57 -20.36
N TYR A 85 -7.13 -12.37 -19.54
CA TYR A 85 -6.85 -11.18 -18.73
C TYR A 85 -5.67 -10.35 -19.27
N ILE A 86 -4.99 -10.79 -20.32
CA ILE A 86 -3.90 -10.04 -20.95
C ILE A 86 -4.46 -9.30 -22.18
N PRO A 87 -4.52 -7.96 -22.19
CA PRO A 87 -4.86 -7.22 -23.40
C PRO A 87 -3.79 -7.49 -24.46
N ALA A 88 -4.19 -7.78 -25.71
CA ALA A 88 -3.33 -8.31 -26.78
C ALA A 88 -2.14 -7.44 -27.23
N ASN A 89 -1.83 -6.32 -26.55
CA ASN A 89 -0.86 -5.32 -26.98
C ASN A 89 0.25 -5.06 -25.94
N TRP A 90 0.84 -6.08 -25.34
CA TRP A 90 2.02 -5.90 -24.47
C TRP A 90 3.31 -6.43 -25.12
N THR A 91 4.19 -5.52 -25.52
CA THR A 91 5.55 -5.86 -25.97
C THR A 91 6.48 -5.97 -24.76
N SER A 92 6.94 -7.18 -24.46
CA SER A 92 7.88 -7.45 -23.36
C SER A 92 9.31 -7.10 -23.78
N VAL A 93 9.87 -6.04 -23.21
CA VAL A 93 11.31 -5.74 -23.29
C VAL A 93 11.97 -6.36 -22.06
N LYS A 94 12.73 -7.45 -22.27
CA LYS A 94 13.71 -7.92 -21.29
C LYS A 94 14.89 -6.97 -21.34
N ASN A 95 15.30 -6.42 -20.19
CA ASN A 95 16.64 -5.89 -20.09
C ASN A 95 17.32 -6.39 -18.83
N GLU A 96 18.49 -6.97 -19.04
CA GLU A 96 19.40 -7.51 -18.04
C GLU A 96 20.15 -6.35 -17.37
N ASN A 97 20.55 -6.56 -16.11
CA ASN A 97 21.33 -5.68 -15.22
C ASN A 97 20.50 -4.70 -14.37
N GLN A 98 20.12 -5.12 -13.16
CA GLN A 98 19.59 -4.20 -12.15
C GLN A 98 20.49 -4.16 -10.92
N ALA A 99 21.10 -2.99 -10.72
CA ALA A 99 21.92 -2.64 -9.56
C ALA A 99 21.11 -2.70 -8.25
N ILE A 100 21.84 -3.01 -7.18
CA ILE A 100 21.40 -3.20 -5.79
C ILE A 100 20.33 -2.18 -5.39
N ARG A 101 19.11 -2.66 -5.10
CA ARG A 101 17.99 -1.84 -4.64
C ARG A 101 17.88 -1.88 -3.12
N LEU A 102 17.89 -0.70 -2.50
CA LEU A 102 17.51 -0.50 -1.09
C LEU A 102 16.05 -0.94 -0.87
N SER A 103 15.72 -1.33 0.35
CA SER A 103 14.39 -1.82 0.73
C SER A 103 13.30 -0.77 0.46
N ALA A 104 12.12 -1.23 0.05
CA ALA A 104 10.96 -0.38 -0.23
C ALA A 104 10.50 0.41 1.02
N LEU A 105 10.81 -0.08 2.23
CA LEU A 105 10.54 0.59 3.49
C LEU A 105 11.38 1.87 3.67
N SER A 106 12.67 1.81 3.32
CA SER A 106 13.60 2.94 3.41
C SER A 106 13.27 4.05 2.41
N GLN A 107 12.67 3.70 1.27
CA GLN A 107 12.36 4.66 0.21
C GLN A 107 11.05 5.42 0.42
N GLN A 108 10.15 4.99 1.33
CA GLN A 108 8.79 5.55 1.46
C GLN A 108 8.03 5.64 0.11
N VAL A 109 8.38 4.77 -0.85
CA VAL A 109 7.76 4.71 -2.17
C VAL A 109 7.30 3.27 -2.41
N CYS A 110 6.02 3.08 -2.74
CA CYS A 110 5.53 1.79 -3.21
C CYS A 110 6.33 1.35 -4.44
N PRO A 111 6.73 0.06 -4.57
CA PRO A 111 7.66 -0.41 -5.59
C PRO A 111 7.15 -0.35 -7.04
N ALA A 112 5.98 0.25 -7.29
CA ALA A 112 5.53 0.58 -8.64
C ALA A 112 6.34 1.71 -9.30
N THR A 113 7.17 2.44 -8.56
CA THR A 113 7.74 3.73 -9.02
C THR A 113 9.24 3.73 -9.26
N THR A 114 9.83 2.63 -9.71
CA THR A 114 11.23 2.68 -10.19
C THR A 114 11.43 1.87 -11.46
N THR A 115 10.94 2.40 -12.58
CA THR A 115 11.63 2.29 -13.87
C THR A 115 12.16 3.66 -14.22
N GLY A 116 13.47 3.83 -14.05
CA GLY A 116 14.17 5.04 -14.45
C GLY A 116 14.16 5.18 -15.97
N VAL A 117 13.27 6.02 -16.48
CA VAL A 117 13.47 6.82 -17.69
C VAL A 117 12.80 8.16 -17.43
N SER A 118 13.56 9.24 -17.56
CA SER A 118 13.08 10.61 -17.48
C SER A 118 12.10 10.89 -18.62
N ILE A 119 10.80 10.74 -18.38
CA ILE A 119 9.73 11.47 -19.05
C ILE A 119 8.56 11.55 -18.06
N SER A 120 8.04 12.76 -17.87
CA SER A 120 6.87 13.13 -17.09
C SER A 120 5.63 12.26 -17.40
N LEU A 121 5.49 11.13 -16.73
CA LEU A 121 4.28 10.31 -16.78
C LEU A 121 3.68 10.23 -15.38
N GLN A 122 2.63 11.01 -15.20
CA GLN A 122 1.73 10.95 -14.05
C GLN A 122 1.17 9.53 -13.97
N ILE A 123 1.41 8.85 -12.85
CA ILE A 123 0.96 7.48 -12.63
C ILE A 123 -0.53 7.55 -12.31
N GLU A 124 -1.37 7.14 -13.26
CA GLU A 124 -2.81 7.05 -13.08
C GLU A 124 -3.19 5.71 -12.42
N SER A 125 -4.16 5.75 -11.49
CA SER A 125 -4.68 4.58 -10.78
C SER A 125 -5.17 3.48 -11.73
N ALA A 126 -5.10 2.21 -11.32
CA ALA A 126 -5.45 1.04 -12.13
C ALA A 126 -6.88 1.03 -12.74
N CYS A 127 -7.79 1.88 -12.25
CA CYS A 127 -9.16 2.02 -12.78
C CYS A 127 -9.40 3.33 -13.54
N HIS A 128 -8.42 4.23 -13.64
CA HIS A 128 -8.62 5.51 -14.30
C HIS A 128 -8.82 5.28 -15.79
N ILE A 129 -9.90 5.87 -16.31
CA ILE A 129 -10.12 5.97 -17.74
C ILE A 129 -10.24 7.47 -18.03
N PRO A 130 -9.40 8.05 -18.90
CA PRO A 130 -9.50 9.46 -19.25
C PRO A 130 -10.82 9.75 -19.97
N ASP A 131 -11.27 11.00 -19.90
CA ASP A 131 -12.41 11.44 -20.70
C ASP A 131 -12.05 11.42 -22.19
N LEU A 132 -13.05 11.32 -23.07
CA LEU A 132 -12.82 11.31 -24.52
C LEU A 132 -12.16 12.62 -24.99
N ARG A 133 -12.35 13.71 -24.25
CA ARG A 133 -11.75 15.02 -24.53
C ARG A 133 -10.85 15.46 -23.39
N ALA A 134 -9.66 15.94 -23.74
CA ALA A 134 -8.68 16.46 -22.79
C ALA A 134 -9.12 17.75 -22.08
N ASP A 135 -10.14 18.45 -22.58
CA ASP A 135 -10.73 19.63 -21.93
C ASP A 135 -11.88 19.28 -20.97
N HIS A 136 -12.09 17.99 -20.71
CA HIS A 136 -13.14 17.43 -19.84
C HIS A 136 -14.57 17.82 -20.25
N ARG A 137 -14.77 18.28 -21.50
CA ARG A 137 -16.10 18.58 -22.03
C ARG A 137 -16.80 17.33 -22.56
N CYS A 138 -18.12 17.33 -22.46
CA CYS A 138 -18.97 16.24 -22.92
C CYS A 138 -20.28 16.76 -23.50
N ARG A 139 -20.88 15.98 -24.40
CA ARG A 139 -22.30 16.11 -24.81
C ARG A 139 -23.15 14.96 -24.30
N THR A 140 -22.53 13.82 -24.01
CA THR A 140 -23.18 12.61 -23.49
C THR A 140 -22.29 11.94 -22.44
N ASP A 141 -22.89 11.12 -21.58
CA ASP A 141 -22.18 10.38 -20.51
C ASP A 141 -21.15 9.37 -21.01
N ASN A 142 -21.18 9.03 -22.30
CA ASN A 142 -20.22 8.11 -22.92
C ASN A 142 -18.90 8.80 -23.26
N GLU A 143 -18.85 10.13 -23.23
CA GLU A 143 -17.62 10.91 -23.40
C GLU A 143 -16.83 11.04 -22.09
N CYS A 144 -17.40 10.60 -20.98
CA CYS A 144 -16.80 10.69 -19.66
C CYS A 144 -16.18 9.36 -19.22
N GLY A 145 -14.96 9.43 -18.70
CA GLY A 145 -14.17 8.30 -18.24
C GLY A 145 -14.45 7.92 -16.78
N ILE A 146 -13.48 7.28 -16.13
CA ILE A 146 -13.59 6.76 -14.76
C ILE A 146 -12.66 7.55 -13.83
N ASP A 147 -13.16 7.95 -12.68
CA ASP A 147 -12.40 8.68 -11.67
C ASP A 147 -11.30 7.83 -11.00
N SER A 148 -10.12 8.42 -10.78
CA SER A 148 -8.95 7.70 -10.26
C SER A 148 -9.02 7.37 -8.77
N THR A 149 -9.83 8.12 -8.00
CA THR A 149 -9.89 7.97 -6.54
C THR A 149 -11.03 7.06 -6.10
N THR A 150 -12.15 7.10 -6.81
CA THR A 150 -13.38 6.37 -6.48
C THR A 150 -13.66 5.21 -7.43
N CYS A 151 -12.95 5.12 -8.55
CA CYS A 151 -13.19 4.14 -9.61
C CYS A 151 -14.64 4.14 -10.14
N ARG A 152 -15.34 5.28 -10.04
CA ARG A 152 -16.71 5.45 -10.51
C ARG A 152 -16.73 6.11 -11.89
N LYS A 153 -17.68 5.69 -12.72
CA LYS A 153 -17.94 6.32 -14.02
C LYS A 153 -18.39 7.77 -13.81
N ARG A 154 -17.69 8.70 -14.46
CA ARG A 154 -18.07 10.12 -14.51
C ARG A 154 -19.24 10.29 -15.47
N VAL A 155 -20.08 11.28 -15.19
CA VAL A 155 -21.28 11.61 -15.96
C VAL A 155 -21.21 13.05 -16.47
N CYS A 156 -21.94 13.35 -17.53
CA CYS A 156 -21.95 14.66 -18.15
C CYS A 156 -22.92 15.60 -17.41
N SER A 157 -22.42 16.74 -16.94
CA SER A 157 -23.28 17.77 -16.35
C SER A 157 -24.12 18.49 -17.40
N MET A 158 -25.16 19.18 -16.93
CA MET A 158 -25.93 20.15 -17.73
C MET A 158 -25.05 21.26 -18.32
N ALA A 159 -23.91 21.57 -17.70
CA ALA A 159 -22.93 22.55 -18.19
C ALA A 159 -21.96 21.97 -19.24
N GLY A 160 -22.06 20.67 -19.55
CA GLY A 160 -21.26 20.00 -20.57
C GLY A 160 -19.86 19.60 -20.12
N PHE A 161 -19.68 19.25 -18.84
CA PHE A 161 -18.41 18.79 -18.28
C PHE A 161 -18.54 17.44 -17.56
N CYS A 162 -17.50 16.61 -17.63
CA CYS A 162 -17.42 15.31 -16.98
C CYS A 162 -17.10 15.44 -15.48
N GLY A 163 -17.86 14.75 -14.63
CA GLY A 163 -17.64 14.77 -13.18
C GLY A 163 -18.43 13.71 -12.41
N LEU A 164 -18.18 13.62 -11.11
CA LEU A 164 -18.95 12.80 -10.16
C LEU A 164 -20.04 13.68 -9.53
N TRP A 165 -21.13 13.89 -10.27
CA TRP A 165 -22.26 14.68 -9.77
C TRP A 165 -22.99 13.86 -8.70
N ILE A 166 -22.84 14.28 -7.45
CA ILE A 166 -23.62 13.76 -6.35
C ILE A 166 -25.01 14.37 -6.51
N PHE A 167 -26.00 13.54 -6.83
CA PHE A 167 -27.42 13.93 -6.78
C PHE A 167 -27.75 14.25 -5.32
N MET A 168 -27.69 15.53 -4.93
CA MET A 168 -28.44 15.99 -3.77
C MET A 168 -29.90 16.17 -4.24
N PRO A 169 -30.88 15.57 -3.55
CA PRO A 169 -32.29 15.67 -3.90
C PRO A 169 -32.83 17.09 -3.79
#